data_AF-A0A356TSS8-F1
#
_entry.id   AF-A0A356TSS8-F1
#
_cell.length_a   1.000
_cell.length_b   1.000
_cell.length_c   1.000
_cell.angle_alpha   90.00
_cell.angle_beta   90.00
_cell.angle_gamma   90.00
#
_symmetry.space_group_name_H-M   'P 1'
#
loop_
_entity.id
_entity.type
_entity.pdbx_description
1 polymer ?
#
loop_
_entity_poly.entity_id
_entity_poly.type
_entity_poly.pdbx_seq_one_letter_code
_entity_poly.pdbx_strand_id
1 'polypeptide(L)' 'MRFLHTMLRVQDLDAALDFYVEKLGLREVRRRDSEGGRFTL' A
#
# COMPACT_ATOMS: atom_id res chain seq x y z
N MET A 1 -17.76 15.14 7.82
CA MET A 1 -16.30 14.81 7.76
C MET A 1 -16.13 13.44 7.12
N ARG A 2 -15.10 13.23 6.31
CA ARG A 2 -14.84 11.95 5.61
C ARG A 2 -13.37 11.57 5.80
N PHE A 3 -13.10 10.33 6.19
CA PHE A 3 -11.74 9.79 6.23
C PHE A 3 -11.32 9.44 4.80
N LEU A 4 -10.15 9.91 4.37
CA LEU A 4 -9.67 9.76 3.00
C LEU A 4 -8.79 8.53 2.81
N HIS A 5 -7.71 8.42 3.60
CA HIS A 5 -6.79 7.30 3.57
C HIS A 5 -5.97 7.25 4.87
N THR A 6 -5.42 6.07 5.16
CA THR A 6 -4.46 5.84 6.25
C THR A 6 -3.17 5.35 5.63
N MET A 7 -2.06 6.02 5.94
CA MET A 7 -0.73 5.65 5.46
C MET A 7 -0.08 4.67 6.43
N LEU A 8 0.35 3.52 5.93
CA LEU A 8 1.01 2.47 6.70
C LEU A 8 2.39 2.21 6.10
N ARG A 9 3.44 2.31 6.92
CA ARG A 9 4.78 1.88 6.52
C ARG A 9 4.91 0.40 6.82
N VAL A 10 5.21 -0.37 5.78
CA VAL A 10 5.45 -1.82 5.88
C VAL A 10 6.92 -2.12 5.64
N GLN A 11 7.41 -3.21 6.22
CA GLN A 11 8.78 -3.67 6.00
C GLN A 11 8.94 -4.36 4.65
N ASP A 12 7.91 -5.13 4.24
CA ASP A 12 7.85 -5.88 2.99
C ASP A 12 6.53 -5.53 2.28
N LEU A 13 6.64 -5.00 1.06
CA LEU A 13 5.50 -4.57 0.27
C LEU A 13 4.73 -5.75 -0.32
N ASP A 14 5.42 -6.81 -0.74
CA ASP A 14 4.80 -7.97 -1.38
C ASP A 14 3.97 -8.75 -0.37
N ALA A 15 4.51 -8.95 0.84
CA ALA A 15 3.76 -9.57 1.94
C ALA A 15 2.52 -8.75 2.33
N ALA A 16 2.62 -7.41 2.30
CA ALA A 16 1.49 -6.54 2.58
C ALA A 16 0.42 -6.63 1.49
N LEU A 17 0.82 -6.64 0.21
CA LEU A 17 -0.11 -6.76 -0.91
C LEU A 17 -0.84 -8.09 -0.91
N ASP A 18 -0.16 -9.21 -0.65
CA ASP A 18 -0.81 -10.53 -0.48
C ASP A 18 -1.86 -10.49 0.65
N PHE A 19 -1.53 -9.87 1.78
CA PHE A 19 -2.48 -9.75 2.88
C PHE A 19 -3.69 -8.87 2.52
N TYR A 20 -3.46 -7.66 2.02
CA TYR A 20 -4.52 -6.70 1.78
C TYR A 20 -5.36 -7.05 0.54
N VAL A 21 -4.72 -7.51 -0.54
CA VAL A 21 -5.39 -7.80 -1.82
C VAL A 21 -5.95 -9.21 -1.83
N GLU A 22 -5.11 -10.23 -1.67
CA GLU A 22 -5.54 -11.62 -1.83
C GLU A 22 -6.37 -12.11 -0.64
N LYS A 23 -5.89 -11.86 0.59
CA LYS A 23 -6.53 -12.41 1.80
C LYS A 23 -7.68 -11.57 2.30
N LEU A 24 -7.55 -10.24 2.26
CA LEU A 24 -8.57 -9.31 2.73
C LEU A 24 -9.53 -8.85 1.62
N GLY A 25 -9.20 -9.13 0.35
CA GLY A 25 -10.05 -8.81 -0.80
C GLY A 25 -10.08 -7.32 -1.16
N LEU A 26 -9.10 -6.53 -0.71
CA LEU A 26 -8.96 -5.14 -1.15
C LEU A 26 -8.39 -5.10 -2.57
N ARG A 27 -8.47 -3.92 -3.18
CA ARG A 27 -7.93 -3.68 -4.52
C ARG A 27 -6.86 -2.61 -4.47
N GLU A 28 -5.76 -2.86 -5.15
CA GLU A 28 -4.78 -1.82 -5.44
C GLU A 28 -5.39 -0.77 -6.38
N VAL A 29 -5.48 0.49 -5.92
CA VAL A 29 -6.12 1.59 -6.68
C VAL A 29 -5.10 2.45 -7.40
N ARG A 30 -3.90 2.62 -6.83
CA ARG A 30 -2.83 3.46 -7.35
C ARG A 30 -1.50 3.02 -6.74
N ARG A 31 -0.46 2.95 -7.57
CA ARG A 31 0.94 2.73 -7.17
C ARG A 31 1.78 3.92 -7.57
N ARG A 32 2.66 4.38 -6.69
CA ARG A 32 3.72 5.32 -7.06
C ARG A 32 5.06 4.86 -6.47
N ASP A 33 5.94 4.41 -7.34
CA ASP A 33 7.32 4.11 -6.99
C ASP A 33 8.19 5.38 -7.09
N SER A 34 8.94 5.68 -6.04
CA SER A 34 9.89 6.80 -6.01
C SER A 34 11.31 6.25 -5.84
N GLU A 35 12.05 6.13 -6.95
CA GLU A 35 13.42 5.60 -6.96
C GLU A 35 14.42 6.51 -6.20
N GLY A 36 14.15 7.82 -6.14
CA GLY A 36 15.03 8.81 -5.49
C GLY A 36 14.97 8.83 -3.96
N GLY A 37 14.05 8.09 -3.35
CA GLY A 37 13.92 7.98 -1.91
C GLY A 37 12.96 6.85 -1.62
N ARG A 38 13.52 5.68 -1.31
CA ARG A 38 12.91 4.35 -1.11
C ARG A 38 11.58 4.35 -0.33
N PHE A 39 10.54 4.90 -0.93
CA PHE A 39 9.19 4.95 -0.41
C PHE A 39 8.26 4.68 -1.58
N THR A 40 7.38 3.69 -1.41
CA THR A 40 6.26 3.46 -2.32
C THR A 40 5.04 4.14 -1.72
N LEU A 41 4.35 4.96 -2.51
CA LEU A 41 3.14 5.72 -2.12
C LEU A 41 1.89 5.16 -2.78
#